data_AF-A0A7J5AJR7-F1
#
_entry.id   AF-A0A7J5AJR7-F1
#
_cell.length_a   1.000
_cell.length_b   1.000
_cell.length_c   1.000
_cell.angle_alpha   90.00
_cell.angle_beta   90.00
_cell.angle_gamma   90.00
#
_symmetry.space_group_name_H-M   'P 1'
#
loop_
_entity.id
_entity.type
_entity.pdbx_description
1 polymer ?
#
loop_
_entity_poly.entity_id
_entity_poly.type
_entity_poly.pdbx_seq_one_letter_code
_entity_poly.pdbx_strand_id
1 'polypeptide(L)'
;MKQKYILENYDTILKEIKNPKIIFSTDLNPFLENCASESYLIHQVDFIKQNGNTKYIIKKPIHNLHPKVCELNLEEVENNSEFDEFFPTILNELNISKYETSLRWSSKNESNTLYILQECEIEDLSQEKRFFLYCYHSLKNENDKIKKINKEKVFKFKSKERIEQYIHKKQYALENLAHRLIKEINPVNSSDIYQFSNNYDKIDCLKITYIYLEKLLRFIEKEYRNYLNVNIQIPYRSILVKEFEITDKLKEVKSRLLGSNINDQLLKLAYEPLLKIATINIQEKLTYYEFNYCTEFILTLYKQITFENSSEEAIKECLFDLNFNSTQFFDNLTDGILIELSKLENNIQKIDILYRLLKNYNQKQTRNFIKYNENLPSIKEQIISWIEEEIEYLSKKMKLDANQFTNVANNEDKIKFLTGLSVAQLSYFFALLIETGIIKHKNQADIFRFISENFKTENTAKISTDSIKTKYYNVETTTKIAIREKIIELLNLTKF
;
A
#
# COMPACT_ATOMS: atom_id res chain seq x y z
N MET A 1 -38.82 6.38 16.86
CA MET A 1 -38.05 5.41 17.66
C MET A 1 -36.57 5.72 17.47
N LYS A 2 -35.89 6.34 18.46
CA LYS A 2 -34.45 6.68 18.34
C LYS A 2 -33.67 5.39 18.08
N GLN A 3 -32.85 5.34 17.02
CA GLN A 3 -31.98 4.19 16.79
C GLN A 3 -31.08 4.02 18.03
N LYS A 4 -31.34 2.99 18.83
CA LYS A 4 -30.44 2.63 19.94
C LYS A 4 -29.04 2.43 19.37
N TYR A 5 -28.09 3.11 20.01
CA TYR A 5 -26.66 2.99 19.72
C TYR A 5 -26.23 1.52 19.90
N ILE A 6 -25.41 1.00 18.97
CA ILE A 6 -25.13 -0.45 18.90
C ILE A 6 -24.40 -0.98 20.13
N LEU A 7 -23.56 -0.17 20.75
CA LEU A 7 -22.71 -0.57 21.86
C LEU A 7 -23.23 0.01 23.19
N GLU A 8 -24.53 0.31 23.30
CA GLU A 8 -25.13 0.90 24.50
C GLU A 8 -24.80 0.09 25.75
N ASN A 9 -24.94 -1.23 25.69
CA ASN A 9 -24.62 -2.13 26.80
C ASN A 9 -23.11 -2.23 27.08
N TYR A 10 -22.24 -2.12 26.06
CA TYR A 10 -20.79 -2.04 26.29
C TYR A 10 -20.43 -0.73 27.01
N ASP A 11 -21.01 0.40 26.60
CA ASP A 11 -20.79 1.69 27.26
C ASP A 11 -21.31 1.68 28.71
N THR A 12 -22.43 1.00 28.98
CA THR A 12 -22.96 0.80 30.33
C THR A 12 -21.97 -0.01 31.18
N ILE A 13 -21.53 -1.17 30.70
CA ILE A 13 -20.54 -2.01 31.41
C ILE A 13 -19.25 -1.22 31.66
N LEU A 14 -18.79 -0.40 30.71
CA LEU A 14 -17.60 0.43 30.89
C LEU A 14 -17.78 1.53 31.94
N LYS A 15 -18.98 2.11 32.06
CA LYS A 15 -19.29 3.05 33.14
C LYS A 15 -19.30 2.35 34.49
N GLU A 16 -19.85 1.14 34.56
CA GLU A 16 -19.87 0.29 35.76
C GLU A 16 -18.45 -0.12 36.17
N ILE A 17 -17.60 -0.55 35.22
CA ILE A 17 -16.19 -0.87 35.47
C ILE A 17 -15.43 0.35 36.01
N LYS A 18 -15.74 1.56 35.55
CA LYS A 18 -15.11 2.80 36.04
C LYS A 18 -15.61 3.19 37.43
N ASN A 19 -16.86 2.85 37.76
CA ASN A 19 -17.52 3.18 39.01
C ASN A 19 -18.22 1.93 39.60
N PRO A 20 -17.45 0.96 40.13
CA PRO A 20 -18.01 -0.33 40.57
C PRO A 20 -19.01 -0.22 41.73
N LYS A 21 -19.03 0.92 42.44
CA LYS A 21 -20.02 1.21 43.49
C LYS A 21 -21.46 1.35 42.98
N ILE A 22 -21.68 1.39 41.66
CA ILE A 22 -23.01 1.58 41.05
C ILE A 22 -23.83 0.28 41.05
N ILE A 23 -23.19 -0.89 41.07
CA ILE A 23 -23.89 -2.18 41.14
C ILE A 23 -23.73 -2.76 42.54
N PHE A 24 -24.84 -2.90 43.27
CA PHE A 24 -24.83 -3.50 44.59
C PHE A 24 -24.82 -5.03 44.49
N SER A 25 -24.30 -5.72 45.50
CA SER A 25 -24.31 -7.19 45.58
C SER A 25 -25.72 -7.78 45.40
N THR A 26 -26.75 -7.02 45.76
CA THR A 26 -28.16 -7.36 45.60
C THR A 26 -28.62 -7.50 44.15
N ASP A 27 -27.92 -6.90 43.19
CA ASP A 27 -28.24 -6.99 41.76
C ASP A 27 -27.35 -8.01 41.04
N LEU A 28 -26.13 -8.25 41.54
CA LEU A 28 -25.16 -9.18 40.94
C LEU A 28 -25.53 -10.65 41.16
N ASN A 29 -25.86 -11.03 42.39
CA ASN A 29 -26.09 -12.43 42.73
C ASN A 29 -27.31 -13.01 41.97
N PRO A 30 -28.49 -12.35 41.94
CA PRO A 30 -29.63 -12.86 41.18
C PRO A 30 -29.34 -12.97 39.69
N PHE A 31 -28.52 -12.06 39.13
CA PHE A 31 -28.12 -12.15 37.73
C PHE A 31 -27.25 -13.38 37.45
N LEU A 32 -26.28 -13.66 38.33
CA LEU A 32 -25.37 -14.80 38.20
C LEU A 32 -26.07 -16.14 38.44
N GLU A 33 -27.00 -16.19 39.40
CA GLU A 33 -27.87 -17.36 39.63
C GLU A 33 -28.71 -17.69 38.40
N ASN A 34 -29.20 -16.67 37.67
CA ASN A 34 -29.90 -16.89 36.41
C ASN A 34 -29.01 -17.40 35.26
N CYS A 35 -27.67 -17.37 35.42
CA CYS A 35 -26.74 -17.81 34.38
C CYS A 35 -26.43 -19.31 34.43
N ALA A 36 -26.63 -20.00 35.56
CA ALA A 36 -26.46 -21.44 35.69
C ALA A 36 -27.35 -22.02 36.80
N SER A 37 -27.83 -23.25 36.60
CA SER A 37 -28.66 -23.97 37.57
C SER A 37 -27.90 -24.47 38.80
N GLU A 38 -26.56 -24.53 38.71
CA GLU A 38 -25.66 -25.02 39.75
C GLU A 38 -24.47 -24.06 39.88
N SER A 39 -23.90 -23.97 41.08
CA SER A 39 -22.77 -23.10 41.40
C SER A 39 -21.66 -23.93 42.04
N TYR A 40 -20.49 -23.96 41.40
CA TYR A 40 -19.36 -24.75 41.88
C TYR A 40 -18.00 -24.20 41.43
N LEU A 41 -17.00 -24.48 42.25
CA LEU A 41 -15.58 -24.28 41.95
C LEU A 41 -15.00 -25.53 41.31
N ILE A 42 -14.23 -25.33 40.25
CA ILE A 42 -13.53 -26.38 39.51
C ILE A 42 -12.05 -26.32 39.89
N HIS A 43 -11.58 -27.33 40.60
CA HIS A 43 -10.17 -27.56 40.89
C HIS A 43 -9.61 -28.53 39.86
N GLN A 44 -8.63 -28.09 39.08
CA GLN A 44 -7.95 -28.95 38.11
C GLN A 44 -6.68 -29.54 38.73
N VAL A 45 -6.52 -30.85 38.62
CA VAL A 45 -5.37 -31.60 39.10
C VAL A 45 -4.72 -32.33 37.93
N ASP A 46 -3.45 -31.99 37.64
CA ASP A 46 -2.68 -32.65 36.58
C ASP A 46 -1.67 -33.61 37.20
N PHE A 47 -1.73 -34.89 36.85
CA PHE A 47 -0.79 -35.93 37.24
C PHE A 47 0.36 -36.03 36.22
N ILE A 48 1.59 -36.14 36.73
CA ILE A 48 2.83 -36.20 35.96
C ILE A 48 3.57 -37.48 36.36
N LYS A 49 3.77 -38.38 35.39
CA LYS A 49 4.55 -39.61 35.57
C LYS A 49 6.01 -39.35 35.20
N GLN A 50 6.94 -39.56 36.14
CA GLN A 50 8.39 -39.48 35.90
C GLN A 50 9.09 -40.67 36.57
N ASN A 51 9.80 -41.48 35.79
CA ASN A 51 10.63 -42.59 36.28
C ASN A 51 9.92 -43.57 37.24
N GLY A 52 8.67 -43.92 36.97
CA GLY A 52 7.87 -44.83 37.80
C GLY A 52 7.20 -44.18 39.02
N ASN A 53 7.44 -42.89 39.28
CA ASN A 53 6.77 -42.13 40.33
C ASN A 53 5.73 -41.16 39.73
N THR A 54 4.55 -41.11 40.36
CA THR A 54 3.49 -40.17 40.02
C THR A 54 3.55 -38.97 40.96
N LYS A 55 3.57 -37.75 40.39
CA LYS A 55 3.36 -36.49 41.10
C LYS A 55 2.08 -35.84 40.60
N TYR A 56 1.49 -34.93 41.37
CA TYR A 56 0.34 -34.14 40.93
C TYR A 56 0.59 -32.65 41.15
N ILE A 57 -0.09 -31.82 40.33
CA ILE A 57 -0.10 -30.36 40.44
C ILE A 57 -1.55 -29.91 40.51
N ILE A 58 -1.92 -29.24 41.60
CA ILE A 58 -3.24 -28.62 41.76
C ILE A 58 -3.19 -27.19 41.22
N LYS A 59 -4.07 -26.88 40.27
CA LYS A 59 -4.25 -25.52 39.75
C LYS A 59 -5.26 -24.75 40.60
N LYS A 60 -5.17 -23.42 40.55
CA LYS A 60 -6.12 -22.54 41.25
C LYS A 60 -7.55 -22.77 40.77
N PRO A 61 -8.55 -22.76 41.67
CA PRO A 61 -9.92 -23.01 41.29
C PRO A 61 -10.51 -21.89 40.46
N ILE A 62 -11.28 -22.26 39.44
CA ILE A 62 -12.12 -21.34 38.68
C ILE A 62 -13.59 -21.66 38.92
N HIS A 63 -14.45 -20.64 38.91
CA HIS A 63 -15.89 -20.86 39.04
C HIS A 63 -16.47 -21.41 37.73
N ASN A 64 -17.54 -22.21 37.78
CA ASN A 64 -18.17 -22.79 36.58
C ASN A 64 -18.67 -21.74 35.55
N LEU A 65 -19.04 -20.54 36.03
CA LEU A 65 -19.38 -19.38 35.19
C LEU A 65 -18.18 -18.68 34.54
N HIS A 66 -16.94 -19.10 34.86
CA HIS A 66 -15.74 -18.43 34.36
C HIS A 66 -15.51 -18.69 32.85
N PRO A 67 -15.05 -17.71 32.05
CA PRO A 67 -14.84 -17.85 30.61
C PRO A 67 -13.98 -19.05 30.17
N LYS A 68 -12.97 -19.43 30.98
CA LYS A 68 -12.07 -20.57 30.69
C LYS A 68 -12.74 -21.93 30.81
N VAL A 69 -13.91 -22.03 31.45
CA VAL A 69 -14.61 -23.31 31.61
C VAL A 69 -15.02 -23.88 30.26
N CYS A 70 -15.34 -23.05 29.27
CA CYS A 70 -15.64 -23.50 27.91
C CYS A 70 -14.46 -24.19 27.20
N GLU A 71 -13.23 -24.03 27.71
CA GLU A 71 -12.03 -24.70 27.18
C GLU A 71 -11.75 -26.04 27.89
N LEU A 72 -12.40 -26.29 29.04
CA LEU A 72 -12.28 -27.52 29.80
C LEU A 72 -13.17 -28.60 29.18
N ASN A 73 -12.62 -29.80 29.01
CA ASN A 73 -13.39 -30.95 28.54
C ASN A 73 -13.90 -31.75 29.74
N LEU A 74 -15.08 -31.35 30.26
CA LEU A 74 -15.73 -31.95 31.43
C LEU A 74 -16.61 -33.16 31.06
N GLU A 75 -16.18 -33.98 30.09
CA GLU A 75 -16.87 -35.22 29.73
C GLU A 75 -16.70 -36.26 30.84
N GLU A 76 -17.74 -37.04 31.13
CA GLU A 76 -17.65 -38.16 32.07
C GLU A 76 -16.87 -39.31 31.43
N VAL A 77 -15.71 -39.64 31.98
CA VAL A 77 -14.94 -40.83 31.61
C VAL A 77 -14.91 -41.78 32.81
N GLU A 78 -15.01 -43.08 32.55
CA GLU A 78 -14.90 -44.12 33.59
C GLU A 78 -13.61 -43.97 34.40
N ASN A 79 -13.72 -44.24 35.71
CA ASN A 79 -12.66 -44.06 36.71
C ASN A 79 -11.31 -44.63 36.25
N ASN A 80 -10.29 -43.79 36.24
CA ASN A 80 -8.92 -44.23 36.12
C ASN A 80 -8.41 -44.66 37.50
N SER A 81 -8.61 -45.95 37.84
CA SER A 81 -8.30 -46.52 39.16
C SER A 81 -6.83 -46.43 39.58
N GLU A 82 -5.94 -46.05 38.65
CA GLU A 82 -4.50 -45.88 38.90
C GLU A 82 -4.18 -44.71 39.85
N PHE A 83 -5.04 -43.70 39.94
CA PHE A 83 -4.78 -42.48 40.72
C PHE A 83 -5.62 -42.36 42.01
N ASP A 84 -6.46 -43.36 42.29
CA ASP A 84 -7.39 -43.36 43.43
C ASP A 84 -6.67 -43.16 44.78
N GLU A 85 -5.43 -43.66 44.89
CA GLU A 85 -4.60 -43.55 46.10
C GLU A 85 -4.27 -42.09 46.45
N PHE A 86 -4.26 -41.17 45.47
CA PHE A 86 -3.95 -39.76 45.70
C PHE A 86 -5.17 -38.94 46.13
N PHE A 87 -6.40 -39.44 45.95
CA PHE A 87 -7.62 -38.65 46.20
C PHE A 87 -7.78 -38.20 47.66
N PRO A 88 -7.55 -39.04 48.69
CA PRO A 88 -7.69 -38.59 50.07
C PRO A 88 -6.70 -37.46 50.41
N THR A 89 -5.48 -37.54 49.87
CA THR A 89 -4.43 -36.53 50.07
C THR A 89 -4.79 -35.21 49.38
N ILE A 90 -5.27 -35.27 48.13
CA ILE A 90 -5.69 -34.10 47.37
C ILE A 90 -6.90 -33.41 48.01
N LEU A 91 -7.93 -34.16 48.43
CA LEU A 91 -9.10 -33.60 49.10
C LEU A 91 -8.75 -32.95 50.44
N ASN A 92 -7.81 -33.54 51.19
CA ASN A 92 -7.30 -32.96 52.43
C ASN A 92 -6.48 -31.68 52.17
N GLU A 93 -5.63 -31.66 51.14
CA GLU A 93 -4.86 -30.48 50.74
C GLU A 93 -5.76 -29.32 50.30
N LEU A 94 -6.90 -29.62 49.68
CA LEU A 94 -7.91 -28.65 49.27
C LEU A 94 -8.88 -28.24 50.39
N ASN A 95 -8.87 -28.92 51.54
CA ASN A 95 -9.85 -28.80 52.63
C ASN A 95 -11.31 -29.00 52.18
N ILE A 96 -11.58 -29.98 51.31
CA ILE A 96 -12.93 -30.23 50.77
C ILE A 96 -13.53 -31.51 51.37
N SER A 97 -14.80 -31.46 51.76
CA SER A 97 -15.52 -32.64 52.24
C SER A 97 -15.87 -33.57 51.07
N LYS A 98 -15.73 -34.89 51.26
CA LYS A 98 -16.00 -35.91 50.22
C LYS A 98 -17.48 -35.94 49.77
N TYR A 99 -18.38 -35.35 50.56
CA TYR A 99 -19.82 -35.36 50.34
C TYR A 99 -20.33 -34.19 49.48
N GLU A 100 -19.50 -33.16 49.26
CA GLU A 100 -19.84 -31.93 48.49
C GLU A 100 -19.07 -31.85 47.16
N THR A 101 -18.53 -32.99 46.70
CA THR A 101 -17.67 -33.04 45.53
C THR A 101 -18.11 -34.04 44.48
N SER A 102 -18.11 -33.62 43.21
CA SER A 102 -18.13 -34.53 42.08
C SER A 102 -16.79 -34.54 41.34
N LEU A 103 -16.37 -35.72 40.90
CA LEU A 103 -15.08 -35.96 40.23
C LEU A 103 -15.33 -36.23 38.75
N ARG A 104 -14.59 -35.54 37.88
CA ARG A 104 -14.66 -35.75 36.42
C ARG A 104 -13.27 -35.83 35.82
N TRP A 105 -13.03 -36.80 34.95
CA TRP A 105 -11.77 -36.94 34.22
C TRP A 105 -11.83 -36.24 32.86
N SER A 106 -10.72 -35.64 32.42
CA SER A 106 -10.64 -35.08 31.07
C SER A 106 -10.75 -36.20 30.01
N SER A 107 -11.41 -35.97 28.87
CA SER A 107 -11.47 -36.96 27.78
C SER A 107 -10.44 -36.75 26.65
N LYS A 108 -9.61 -35.69 26.71
CA LYS A 108 -8.54 -35.45 25.71
C LYS A 108 -7.25 -36.17 26.11
N ASN A 109 -6.80 -37.10 25.24
CA ASN A 109 -5.50 -37.80 25.20
C ASN A 109 -4.98 -38.34 26.56
N GLU A 110 -4.96 -39.67 26.75
CA GLU A 110 -4.22 -40.36 27.85
C GLU A 110 -4.23 -39.57 29.18
N SER A 111 -5.42 -39.18 29.62
CA SER A 111 -5.64 -37.99 30.43
C SER A 111 -5.34 -38.21 31.91
N ASN A 112 -4.11 -37.86 32.27
CA ASN A 112 -3.69 -37.68 33.65
C ASN A 112 -4.27 -36.38 34.28
N THR A 113 -5.49 -35.96 33.94
CA THR A 113 -6.09 -34.71 34.47
C THR A 113 -7.46 -34.97 35.08
N LEU A 114 -7.58 -34.66 36.37
CA LEU A 114 -8.79 -34.77 37.19
C LEU A 114 -9.36 -33.37 37.46
N TYR A 115 -10.68 -33.24 37.36
CA TYR A 115 -11.43 -32.07 37.79
C TYR A 115 -12.27 -32.42 39.02
N ILE A 116 -12.09 -31.65 40.09
CA ILE A 116 -12.87 -31.75 41.33
C ILE A 116 -13.83 -30.57 41.34
N LEU A 117 -15.13 -30.85 41.32
CA LEU A 117 -16.18 -29.85 41.38
C LEU A 117 -16.65 -29.74 42.83
N GLN A 118 -16.47 -28.57 43.43
CA GLN A 118 -16.88 -28.28 44.80
C GLN A 118 -18.07 -27.33 44.76
N GLU A 119 -19.19 -27.71 45.34
CA GLU A 119 -20.36 -26.83 45.48
C GLU A 119 -20.00 -25.56 46.27
N CYS A 120 -20.50 -24.40 45.83
CA CYS A 120 -20.30 -23.13 46.52
C CYS A 120 -21.44 -22.16 46.25
N GLU A 121 -21.73 -21.26 47.19
CA GLU A 121 -22.68 -20.17 46.94
C GLU A 121 -22.00 -19.03 46.18
N ILE A 122 -22.76 -18.26 45.39
CA ILE A 122 -22.20 -17.13 44.63
C ILE A 122 -21.72 -16.04 45.60
N GLU A 123 -22.37 -15.90 46.75
CA GLU A 123 -22.02 -15.03 47.87
C GLU A 123 -20.61 -15.27 48.40
N ASP A 124 -20.14 -16.52 48.35
CA ASP A 124 -18.82 -16.92 48.84
C ASP A 124 -17.69 -16.38 47.95
N LEU A 125 -18.02 -15.97 46.72
CA LEU A 125 -17.07 -15.35 45.81
C LEU A 125 -16.81 -13.90 46.22
N SER A 126 -15.54 -13.47 46.06
CA SER A 126 -15.17 -12.06 46.25
C SER A 126 -16.01 -11.15 45.34
N GLN A 127 -16.22 -9.91 45.79
CA GLN A 127 -17.02 -8.94 45.02
C GLN A 127 -16.42 -8.70 43.62
N GLU A 128 -15.10 -8.65 43.52
CA GLU A 128 -14.37 -8.49 42.26
C GLU A 128 -14.64 -9.66 41.31
N LYS A 129 -14.57 -10.90 41.82
CA LYS A 129 -14.85 -12.10 41.03
C LYS A 129 -16.29 -12.13 40.55
N ARG A 130 -17.26 -11.80 41.42
CA ARG A 130 -18.68 -11.67 41.02
C ARG A 130 -18.89 -10.62 39.94
N PHE A 131 -18.29 -9.44 40.11
CA PHE A 131 -18.39 -8.36 39.15
C PHE A 131 -17.76 -8.72 37.79
N PHE A 132 -16.62 -9.41 37.79
CA PHE A 132 -16.00 -9.92 36.57
C PHE A 132 -16.88 -10.95 35.85
N LEU A 133 -17.48 -11.90 36.59
CA LEU A 133 -18.42 -12.88 36.03
C LEU A 133 -19.66 -12.20 35.44
N TYR A 134 -20.19 -11.18 36.13
CA TYR A 134 -21.29 -10.35 35.62
C TYR A 134 -20.92 -9.67 34.30
N CYS A 135 -19.73 -9.05 34.23
CA CYS A 135 -19.23 -8.45 33.00
C CYS A 135 -19.17 -9.50 31.87
N TYR A 136 -18.56 -10.65 32.13
CA TYR A 136 -18.42 -11.74 31.18
C TYR A 136 -19.78 -12.18 30.59
N HIS A 137 -20.75 -12.52 31.44
CA HIS A 137 -22.06 -13.01 31.00
C HIS A 137 -22.91 -11.93 30.32
N SER A 138 -22.86 -10.69 30.84
CA SER A 138 -23.54 -9.55 30.22
C SER A 138 -23.01 -9.27 28.81
N LEU A 139 -21.68 -9.27 28.64
CA LEU A 139 -21.02 -9.11 27.35
C LEU A 139 -21.34 -10.25 26.40
N LYS A 140 -21.38 -11.49 26.90
CA LYS A 140 -21.74 -12.68 26.12
C LYS A 140 -23.14 -12.58 25.54
N ASN A 141 -24.12 -12.30 26.39
CA ASN A 141 -25.52 -12.16 25.99
C ASN A 141 -25.70 -11.00 25.00
N GLU A 142 -25.05 -9.86 25.23
CA GLU A 142 -25.11 -8.73 24.31
C GLU A 142 -24.45 -9.03 22.97
N ASN A 143 -23.36 -9.80 22.95
CA ASN A 143 -22.70 -10.24 21.72
C ASN A 143 -23.69 -10.95 20.79
N ASP A 144 -24.41 -11.92 21.33
CA ASP A 144 -25.32 -12.77 20.56
C ASP A 144 -26.56 -12.00 20.10
N LYS A 145 -27.06 -11.10 20.95
CA LYS A 145 -28.12 -10.15 20.58
C LYS A 145 -27.69 -9.22 19.45
N ILE A 146 -26.49 -8.63 19.51
CA ILE A 146 -25.97 -7.77 18.45
C ILE A 146 -25.83 -8.55 17.13
N LYS A 147 -25.27 -9.76 17.17
CA LYS A 147 -25.17 -10.63 15.98
C LYS A 147 -26.54 -10.87 15.36
N LYS A 148 -27.54 -11.26 16.16
CA LYS A 148 -28.92 -11.51 15.69
C LYS A 148 -29.53 -10.26 15.04
N ILE A 149 -29.45 -9.10 15.71
CA ILE A 149 -29.96 -7.83 15.20
C ILE A 149 -29.27 -7.43 13.89
N ASN A 150 -27.96 -7.64 13.78
CA ASN A 150 -27.21 -7.35 12.57
C ASN A 150 -27.66 -8.23 11.40
N LYS A 151 -27.81 -9.53 11.61
CA LYS A 151 -28.34 -10.45 10.59
C LYS A 151 -29.74 -10.03 10.11
N GLU A 152 -30.65 -9.76 11.04
CA GLU A 152 -32.01 -9.33 10.73
C GLU A 152 -32.05 -8.00 9.96
N LYS A 153 -31.23 -7.02 10.35
CA LYS A 153 -31.19 -5.71 9.68
C LYS A 153 -30.59 -5.79 8.29
N VAL A 154 -29.49 -6.52 8.13
CA VAL A 154 -28.84 -6.70 6.82
C VAL A 154 -29.78 -7.42 5.86
N PHE A 155 -30.47 -8.46 6.31
CA PHE A 155 -31.46 -9.17 5.50
C PHE A 155 -32.61 -8.27 5.02
N LYS A 156 -32.99 -7.26 5.82
CA LYS A 156 -34.04 -6.29 5.47
C LYS A 156 -33.58 -5.21 4.49
N PHE A 157 -32.28 -4.99 4.32
CA PHE A 157 -31.79 -4.00 3.38
C PHE A 157 -31.92 -4.48 1.94
N LYS A 158 -32.38 -3.58 1.07
CA LYS A 158 -32.63 -3.87 -0.35
C LYS A 158 -31.51 -3.42 -1.28
N SER A 159 -30.51 -2.70 -0.78
CA SER A 159 -29.40 -2.19 -1.58
C SER A 159 -28.06 -2.44 -0.92
N LYS A 160 -27.04 -2.66 -1.76
CA LYS A 160 -25.66 -2.92 -1.33
C LYS A 160 -25.08 -1.74 -0.55
N GLU A 161 -25.32 -0.52 -1.01
CA GLU A 161 -24.80 0.71 -0.40
C GLU A 161 -25.35 0.91 1.02
N ARG A 162 -26.62 0.52 1.26
CA ARG A 162 -27.20 0.60 2.60
C ARG A 162 -26.60 -0.44 3.55
N ILE A 163 -26.29 -1.63 3.04
CA ILE A 163 -25.58 -2.65 3.81
C ILE A 163 -24.17 -2.14 4.16
N GLU A 164 -23.41 -1.64 3.19
CA GLU A 164 -22.08 -1.06 3.40
C GLU A 164 -22.12 0.06 4.44
N GLN A 165 -22.98 1.08 4.26
CA GLN A 165 -23.12 2.16 5.23
C GLN A 165 -23.46 1.67 6.65
N TYR A 166 -24.29 0.63 6.76
CA TYR A 166 -24.64 0.04 8.04
C TYR A 166 -23.44 -0.68 8.68
N ILE A 167 -22.74 -1.51 7.90
CA ILE A 167 -21.57 -2.28 8.35
C ILE A 167 -20.41 -1.35 8.69
N HIS A 168 -20.12 -0.35 7.86
CA HIS A 168 -19.08 0.66 8.10
C HIS A 168 -19.32 1.38 9.44
N LYS A 169 -20.56 1.81 9.71
CA LYS A 169 -20.92 2.41 11.02
C LYS A 169 -20.62 1.48 12.19
N LYS A 170 -20.83 0.16 12.03
CA LYS A 170 -20.50 -0.80 13.10
C LYS A 170 -19.00 -0.97 13.25
N GLN A 171 -18.31 -1.15 12.13
CA GLN A 171 -16.86 -1.23 12.07
C GLN A 171 -16.20 -0.06 12.81
N TYR A 172 -16.58 1.19 12.48
CA TYR A 172 -16.08 2.38 13.17
C TYR A 172 -16.40 2.39 14.66
N ALA A 173 -17.60 2.02 15.08
CA ALA A 173 -17.96 2.01 16.50
C ALA A 173 -17.14 0.97 17.29
N LEU A 174 -17.00 -0.23 16.74
CA LEU A 174 -16.23 -1.32 17.34
C LEU A 174 -14.73 -0.99 17.40
N GLU A 175 -14.16 -0.47 16.30
CA GLU A 175 -12.75 -0.11 16.21
C GLU A 175 -12.40 1.03 17.16
N ASN A 176 -13.19 2.10 17.22
CA ASN A 176 -12.98 3.18 18.18
C ASN A 176 -13.03 2.70 19.63
N LEU A 177 -13.96 1.79 19.95
CA LEU A 177 -14.02 1.24 21.31
C LEU A 177 -12.83 0.33 21.61
N ALA A 178 -12.38 -0.48 20.64
CA ALA A 178 -11.21 -1.34 20.80
C ALA A 178 -9.96 -0.51 21.10
N HIS A 179 -9.75 0.58 20.36
CA HIS A 179 -8.65 1.51 20.60
C HIS A 179 -8.67 2.12 22.00
N ARG A 180 -9.85 2.54 22.46
CA ARG A 180 -10.02 3.08 23.82
C ARG A 180 -9.68 2.03 24.88
N LEU A 181 -10.14 0.80 24.68
CA LEU A 181 -9.85 -0.32 25.57
C LEU A 181 -8.36 -0.66 25.61
N ILE A 182 -7.69 -0.78 24.46
CA ILE A 182 -6.24 -1.03 24.40
C ILE A 182 -5.46 0.05 25.16
N LYS A 183 -5.84 1.32 24.98
CA LYS A 183 -5.20 2.44 25.70
C LYS A 183 -5.43 2.38 27.21
N GLU A 184 -6.61 1.98 27.67
CA GLU A 184 -6.92 1.86 29.10
C GLU A 184 -6.32 0.60 29.74
N ILE A 185 -6.26 -0.52 29.01
CA ILE A 185 -5.63 -1.77 29.47
C ILE A 185 -4.11 -1.63 29.51
N ASN A 186 -3.53 -0.91 28.55
CA ASN A 186 -2.09 -0.71 28.37
C ASN A 186 -1.29 -2.03 28.45
N PRO A 187 -1.59 -3.01 27.57
CA PRO A 187 -0.98 -4.32 27.64
C PRO A 187 0.51 -4.27 27.28
N VAL A 188 1.34 -5.03 28.00
CA VAL A 188 2.79 -5.11 27.73
C VAL A 188 3.05 -5.87 26.43
N ASN A 189 2.25 -6.91 26.16
CA ASN A 189 2.33 -7.72 24.95
C ASN A 189 0.94 -8.26 24.57
N SER A 190 0.87 -8.98 23.47
CA SER A 190 -0.40 -9.51 22.96
C SER A 190 -1.06 -10.55 23.86
N SER A 191 -0.27 -11.38 24.57
CA SER A 191 -0.82 -12.44 25.41
C SER A 191 -1.44 -11.90 26.70
N ASP A 192 -0.97 -10.75 27.20
CA ASP A 192 -1.47 -10.08 28.39
C ASP A 192 -2.98 -9.80 28.32
N ILE A 193 -3.51 -9.42 27.15
CA ILE A 193 -4.95 -9.20 26.96
C ILE A 193 -5.80 -10.45 27.28
N TYR A 194 -5.27 -11.63 26.98
CA TYR A 194 -5.99 -12.90 27.13
C TYR A 194 -5.70 -13.58 28.47
N GLN A 195 -4.94 -12.93 29.35
CA GLN A 195 -4.59 -13.41 30.67
C GLN A 195 -5.26 -12.56 31.74
N PHE A 196 -6.00 -13.22 32.63
CA PHE A 196 -6.64 -12.58 33.77
C PHE A 196 -5.78 -12.73 35.02
N SER A 197 -5.77 -11.71 35.87
CA SER A 197 -5.17 -11.79 37.20
C SER A 197 -5.97 -12.72 38.12
N ASN A 198 -5.40 -13.07 39.27
CA ASN A 198 -6.11 -13.87 40.27
C ASN A 198 -7.17 -13.06 41.02
N ASN A 199 -7.08 -11.74 40.98
CA ASN A 199 -7.94 -10.83 41.74
C ASN A 199 -9.15 -10.36 40.92
N TYR A 200 -9.20 -10.66 39.61
CA TYR A 200 -10.28 -10.26 38.71
C TYR A 200 -10.57 -8.76 38.78
N ASP A 201 -9.49 -7.98 38.72
CA ASP A 201 -9.56 -6.55 38.95
C ASP A 201 -10.26 -5.79 37.80
N LYS A 202 -10.26 -4.46 37.92
CA LYS A 202 -10.82 -3.59 36.90
C LYS A 202 -10.19 -3.83 35.51
N ILE A 203 -8.89 -4.09 35.44
CA ILE A 203 -8.19 -4.33 34.17
C ILE A 203 -8.67 -5.65 33.57
N ASP A 204 -8.89 -6.70 34.37
CA ASP A 204 -9.46 -7.96 33.89
C ASP A 204 -10.87 -7.79 33.29
N CYS A 205 -11.68 -6.90 33.89
CA CYS A 205 -12.99 -6.54 33.35
C CYS A 205 -12.89 -5.79 32.00
N LEU A 206 -11.89 -4.92 31.84
CA LEU A 206 -11.60 -4.26 30.55
C LEU A 206 -11.10 -5.27 29.51
N LYS A 207 -10.22 -6.21 29.90
CA LYS A 207 -9.71 -7.29 29.04
C LYS A 207 -10.85 -8.16 28.52
N ILE A 208 -11.78 -8.61 29.38
CA ILE A 208 -12.91 -9.42 28.91
C ILE A 208 -13.85 -8.62 28.00
N THR A 209 -14.02 -7.32 28.25
CA THR A 209 -14.74 -6.40 27.35
C THR A 209 -14.10 -6.35 25.97
N TYR A 210 -12.76 -6.20 25.90
CA TYR A 210 -12.02 -6.22 24.65
C TYR A 210 -12.19 -7.56 23.90
N ILE A 211 -12.06 -8.69 24.61
CA ILE A 211 -12.21 -10.03 24.01
C ILE A 211 -13.58 -10.21 23.34
N TYR A 212 -14.65 -9.74 23.97
CA TYR A 212 -15.99 -9.83 23.38
C TYR A 212 -16.22 -8.84 22.24
N LEU A 213 -15.64 -7.65 22.33
CA LEU A 213 -15.64 -6.69 21.23
C LEU A 213 -14.94 -7.26 19.99
N GLU A 214 -13.81 -7.95 20.19
CA GLU A 214 -13.06 -8.62 19.15
C GLU A 214 -13.84 -9.78 18.52
N LYS A 215 -14.62 -10.54 19.31
CA LYS A 215 -15.56 -11.54 18.77
C LYS A 215 -16.59 -10.92 17.83
N LEU A 216 -17.09 -9.69 18.12
CA LEU A 216 -17.98 -8.98 17.21
C LEU A 216 -17.27 -8.53 15.94
N LEU A 217 -16.05 -8.00 16.07
CA LEU A 217 -15.25 -7.58 14.93
C LEU A 217 -15.01 -8.76 13.97
N ARG A 218 -14.59 -9.91 14.48
CA ARG A 218 -14.41 -11.15 13.70
C ARG A 218 -15.70 -11.63 13.05
N PHE A 219 -16.82 -11.52 13.75
CA PHE A 219 -18.13 -11.83 13.18
C PHE A 219 -18.44 -10.93 11.99
N ILE A 220 -18.19 -9.62 12.11
CA ILE A 220 -18.39 -8.67 11.00
C ILE A 220 -17.48 -9.01 9.82
N GLU A 221 -16.20 -9.27 10.09
CA GLU A 221 -15.22 -9.64 9.05
C GLU A 221 -15.63 -10.89 8.26
N LYS A 222 -16.07 -11.94 8.98
CA LYS A 222 -16.43 -13.22 8.37
C LYS A 222 -17.73 -13.13 7.58
N GLU A 223 -18.78 -12.56 8.16
CA GLU A 223 -20.13 -12.61 7.57
C GLU A 223 -20.35 -11.52 6.51
N TYR A 224 -19.62 -10.41 6.61
CA TYR A 224 -19.84 -9.22 5.76
C TYR A 224 -18.59 -8.79 4.98
N ARG A 225 -17.69 -9.74 4.65
CA ARG A 225 -16.42 -9.49 3.92
C ARG A 225 -16.55 -8.55 2.72
N ASN A 226 -17.61 -8.70 1.92
CA ASN A 226 -17.83 -7.92 0.69
C ASN A 226 -18.39 -6.51 0.92
N TYR A 227 -18.69 -6.16 2.19
CA TYR A 227 -19.27 -4.88 2.60
C TYR A 227 -18.41 -4.17 3.66
N LEU A 228 -17.17 -4.62 3.85
CA LEU A 228 -16.25 -4.02 4.79
C LEU A 228 -15.66 -2.75 4.20
N ASN A 229 -15.51 -1.72 5.04
CA ASN A 229 -14.60 -0.64 4.75
C ASN A 229 -13.18 -1.17 4.95
N VAL A 230 -12.38 -1.19 3.89
CA VAL A 230 -11.00 -1.68 3.95
C VAL A 230 -10.00 -0.63 4.46
N ASN A 231 -10.40 0.64 4.52
CA ASN A 231 -9.52 1.75 4.90
C ASN A 231 -9.54 2.02 6.42
N ILE A 232 -10.23 1.19 7.19
CA ILE A 232 -10.19 1.22 8.66
C ILE A 232 -9.15 0.22 9.17
N GLN A 233 -8.80 0.37 10.45
CA GLN A 233 -7.86 -0.53 11.11
C GLN A 233 -8.40 -1.95 11.27
N ILE A 234 -7.54 -2.93 11.00
CA ILE A 234 -7.84 -4.34 11.26
C ILE A 234 -7.61 -4.66 12.75
N PRO A 235 -8.53 -5.39 13.42
CA PRO A 235 -8.34 -5.82 14.80
C PRO A 235 -7.10 -6.69 14.96
N TYR A 236 -6.37 -6.50 16.06
CA TYR A 236 -5.08 -7.15 16.25
C TYR A 236 -5.14 -8.69 16.24
N ARG A 237 -6.16 -9.34 16.82
CA ARG A 237 -6.24 -10.80 16.72
C ARG A 237 -6.62 -11.29 15.33
N SER A 238 -7.32 -10.49 14.54
CA SER A 238 -7.60 -10.82 13.14
C SER A 238 -6.31 -10.77 12.31
N ILE A 239 -5.41 -9.83 12.63
CA ILE A 239 -4.02 -9.86 12.14
C ILE A 239 -3.34 -11.15 12.56
N LEU A 240 -3.28 -11.47 13.86
CA LEU A 240 -2.55 -12.65 14.36
C LEU A 240 -2.98 -13.97 13.72
N VAL A 241 -4.29 -14.18 13.54
CA VAL A 241 -4.80 -15.40 12.91
C VAL A 241 -4.31 -15.51 11.47
N LYS A 242 -4.45 -14.43 10.69
CA LYS A 242 -4.04 -14.41 9.29
C LYS A 242 -2.52 -14.43 9.12
N GLU A 243 -1.79 -13.76 10.01
CA GLU A 243 -0.33 -13.84 10.09
C GLU A 243 0.09 -15.28 10.24
N PHE A 244 -0.47 -16.01 11.21
CA PHE A 244 -0.19 -17.43 11.40
C PHE A 244 -0.41 -18.27 10.13
N GLU A 245 -1.42 -17.94 9.32
CA GLU A 245 -1.69 -18.61 8.02
C GLU A 245 -0.62 -18.34 6.94
N ILE A 246 0.13 -17.23 7.05
CA ILE A 246 1.16 -16.82 6.08
C ILE A 246 2.58 -16.82 6.64
N THR A 247 2.79 -17.06 7.93
CA THR A 247 4.09 -16.97 8.62
C THR A 247 5.17 -17.80 7.95
N ASP A 248 4.87 -19.04 7.56
CA ASP A 248 5.85 -19.92 6.91
C ASP A 248 6.28 -19.37 5.54
N LYS A 249 5.30 -18.87 4.76
CA LYS A 249 5.56 -18.24 3.46
C LYS A 249 6.36 -16.95 3.62
N LEU A 250 6.05 -16.15 4.64
CA LEU A 250 6.79 -14.94 4.99
C LEU A 250 8.25 -15.26 5.34
N LYS A 251 8.49 -16.26 6.19
CA LYS A 251 9.86 -16.71 6.54
C LYS A 251 10.62 -17.18 5.31
N GLU A 252 9.96 -17.94 4.45
CA GLU A 252 10.57 -18.48 3.24
C GLU A 252 10.91 -17.38 2.23
N VAL A 253 10.01 -16.42 1.98
CA VAL A 253 10.27 -15.26 1.12
C VAL A 253 11.45 -14.44 1.65
N LYS A 254 11.50 -14.19 2.97
CA LYS A 254 12.64 -13.49 3.59
C LYS A 254 13.97 -14.23 3.33
N SER A 255 13.99 -15.54 3.55
CA SER A 255 15.18 -16.36 3.30
C SER A 255 15.63 -16.30 1.84
N ARG A 256 14.69 -16.41 0.90
CA ARG A 256 14.96 -16.32 -0.55
C ARG A 256 15.53 -14.96 -0.95
N LEU A 257 14.98 -13.86 -0.43
CA LEU A 257 15.46 -12.52 -0.72
C LEU A 257 16.86 -12.26 -0.11
N LEU A 258 17.12 -12.69 1.12
CA LEU A 258 18.47 -12.55 1.73
C LEU A 258 19.53 -13.42 1.05
N GLY A 259 19.14 -14.59 0.54
CA GLY A 259 20.02 -15.46 -0.23
C GLY A 259 20.23 -15.02 -1.68
N SER A 260 19.47 -14.02 -2.16
CA SER A 260 19.58 -13.53 -3.52
C SER A 260 20.72 -12.52 -3.66
N ASN A 261 21.43 -12.56 -4.79
CA ASN A 261 22.54 -11.66 -5.08
C ASN A 261 22.04 -10.35 -5.73
N ILE A 262 21.09 -9.68 -5.08
CA ILE A 262 20.51 -8.40 -5.53
C ILE A 262 21.12 -7.25 -4.75
N ASN A 263 21.12 -6.04 -5.33
CA ASN A 263 21.61 -4.87 -4.62
C ASN A 263 20.78 -4.53 -3.37
N ASP A 264 21.44 -3.88 -2.40
CA ASP A 264 20.88 -3.53 -1.11
C ASP A 264 19.65 -2.62 -1.19
N GLN A 265 19.57 -1.75 -2.20
CA GLN A 265 18.45 -0.83 -2.36
C GLN A 265 17.18 -1.59 -2.76
N LEU A 266 17.27 -2.49 -3.75
CA LEU A 266 16.16 -3.33 -4.17
C LEU A 266 15.75 -4.31 -3.07
N LEU A 267 16.72 -4.86 -2.35
CA LEU A 267 16.45 -5.72 -1.19
C LEU A 267 15.62 -4.97 -0.13
N LYS A 268 16.00 -3.74 0.22
CA LYS A 268 15.26 -2.90 1.18
C LYS A 268 13.83 -2.66 0.72
N LEU A 269 13.62 -2.34 -0.56
CA LEU A 269 12.29 -2.12 -1.14
C LEU A 269 11.42 -3.37 -1.06
N ALA A 270 11.95 -4.52 -1.46
CA ALA A 270 11.22 -5.79 -1.41
C ALA A 270 10.91 -6.22 0.04
N TYR A 271 11.73 -5.80 1.01
CA TYR A 271 11.53 -6.09 2.43
C TYR A 271 10.47 -5.22 3.12
N GLU A 272 10.20 -4.02 2.61
CA GLU A 272 9.36 -3.04 3.30
C GLU A 272 7.95 -3.59 3.63
N PRO A 273 7.18 -4.20 2.69
CA PRO A 273 5.88 -4.78 3.03
C PRO A 273 5.97 -6.01 3.93
N LEU A 274 7.10 -6.75 3.89
CA LEU A 274 7.34 -7.91 4.74
C LEU A 274 7.56 -7.49 6.20
N LEU A 275 8.23 -6.36 6.41
CA LEU A 275 8.47 -5.80 7.73
C LEU A 275 7.18 -5.30 8.37
N LYS A 276 6.30 -4.63 7.60
CA LYS A 276 4.98 -4.18 8.09
C LYS A 276 4.16 -5.29 8.74
N ILE A 277 4.23 -6.51 8.22
CA ILE A 277 3.58 -7.68 8.83
C ILE A 277 4.41 -8.26 9.96
N ALA A 278 5.73 -8.38 9.79
CA ALA A 278 6.59 -9.06 10.75
C ALA A 278 6.84 -8.30 12.06
N THR A 279 6.70 -6.98 12.07
CA THR A 279 6.89 -6.14 13.27
C THR A 279 5.59 -5.75 13.93
N ILE A 280 4.45 -6.24 13.41
CA ILE A 280 3.14 -5.78 13.85
C ILE A 280 2.91 -6.09 15.32
N ASN A 281 2.50 -5.06 16.05
CA ASN A 281 2.17 -5.17 17.46
C ASN A 281 0.81 -4.56 17.75
N ILE A 282 0.35 -4.71 18.99
CA ILE A 282 -1.01 -4.34 19.37
C ILE A 282 -1.25 -2.83 19.41
N GLN A 283 -0.19 -2.03 19.39
CA GLN A 283 -0.25 -0.57 19.37
C GLN A 283 -0.14 0.00 17.95
N GLU A 284 0.38 -0.79 17.01
CA GLU A 284 0.52 -0.41 15.61
C GLU A 284 -0.82 -0.43 14.88
N LYS A 285 -0.97 0.55 13.99
CA LYS A 285 -2.17 0.75 13.19
C LYS A 285 -1.90 0.22 11.80
N LEU A 286 -2.61 -0.84 11.43
CA LEU A 286 -2.63 -1.35 10.06
C LEU A 286 -4.09 -1.41 9.60
N THR A 287 -4.35 -0.93 8.39
CA THR A 287 -5.68 -1.03 7.78
C THR A 287 -5.90 -2.41 7.16
N TYR A 288 -7.16 -2.77 6.89
CA TYR A 288 -7.44 -3.98 6.11
C TYR A 288 -6.82 -3.88 4.72
N TYR A 289 -6.81 -2.69 4.11
CA TYR A 289 -6.20 -2.45 2.81
C TYR A 289 -4.72 -2.79 2.84
N GLU A 290 -3.95 -2.19 3.76
CA GLU A 290 -2.51 -2.44 3.89
C GLU A 290 -2.21 -3.90 4.24
N PHE A 291 -2.98 -4.50 5.16
CA PHE A 291 -2.82 -5.91 5.51
C PHE A 291 -3.05 -6.84 4.32
N ASN A 292 -4.14 -6.61 3.57
CA ASN A 292 -4.47 -7.41 2.40
C ASN A 292 -3.41 -7.22 1.30
N TYR A 293 -2.94 -5.99 1.06
CA TYR A 293 -1.85 -5.74 0.12
C TYR A 293 -0.58 -6.49 0.50
N CYS A 294 -0.14 -6.37 1.76
CA CYS A 294 1.08 -7.04 2.23
C CYS A 294 0.93 -8.58 2.19
N THR A 295 -0.27 -9.09 2.47
CA THR A 295 -0.57 -10.53 2.36
C THR A 295 -0.43 -11.00 0.92
N GLU A 296 -1.07 -10.33 -0.04
CA GLU A 296 -0.96 -10.67 -1.47
C GLU A 296 0.48 -10.50 -1.98
N PHE A 297 1.19 -9.49 -1.49
CA PHE A 297 2.61 -9.26 -1.77
C PHE A 297 3.47 -10.47 -1.35
N ILE A 298 3.33 -10.94 -0.11
CA ILE A 298 4.02 -12.14 0.40
C ILE A 298 3.66 -13.36 -0.44
N LEU A 299 2.37 -13.59 -0.70
CA LEU A 299 1.90 -14.75 -1.46
C LEU A 299 2.39 -14.76 -2.91
N THR A 300 2.53 -13.57 -3.51
CA THR A 300 2.99 -13.42 -4.89
C THR A 300 4.49 -13.63 -5.00
N LEU A 301 5.28 -13.00 -4.12
CA LEU A 301 6.73 -13.26 -4.04
C LEU A 301 7.02 -14.74 -3.76
N TYR A 302 6.24 -15.36 -2.87
CA TYR A 302 6.35 -16.79 -2.58
C TYR A 302 6.15 -17.67 -3.82
N LYS A 303 5.24 -17.28 -4.72
CA LYS A 303 4.96 -18.03 -5.95
C LYS A 303 5.96 -17.74 -7.06
N GLN A 304 6.41 -16.50 -7.20
CA GLN A 304 7.18 -16.03 -8.35
C GLN A 304 8.70 -16.08 -8.14
N ILE A 305 9.18 -15.88 -6.91
CA ILE A 305 10.61 -15.87 -6.59
C ILE A 305 11.02 -17.21 -6.02
N THR A 306 11.92 -17.90 -6.71
CA THR A 306 12.61 -19.10 -6.22
C THR A 306 14.08 -18.78 -5.95
N PHE A 307 14.79 -19.65 -5.23
CA PHE A 307 16.24 -19.49 -5.06
C PHE A 307 16.99 -19.42 -6.40
N GLU A 308 16.49 -20.13 -7.42
CA GLU A 308 17.12 -20.21 -8.75
C GLU A 308 16.78 -19.02 -9.67
N ASN A 309 15.68 -18.29 -9.42
CA ASN A 309 15.17 -17.24 -10.32
C ASN A 309 15.01 -15.87 -9.62
N SER A 310 15.89 -15.57 -8.67
CA SER A 310 15.87 -14.34 -7.85
C SER A 310 16.81 -13.24 -8.40
N SER A 311 16.77 -12.99 -9.72
CA SER A 311 17.53 -11.88 -10.31
C SER A 311 16.92 -10.52 -9.98
N GLU A 312 17.70 -9.44 -10.08
CA GLU A 312 17.19 -8.09 -9.88
C GLU A 312 16.01 -7.76 -10.80
N GLU A 313 16.10 -8.15 -12.08
CA GLU A 313 15.05 -7.94 -13.06
C GLU A 313 13.78 -8.70 -12.68
N ALA A 314 13.89 -9.96 -12.26
CA ALA A 314 12.74 -10.76 -11.85
C ALA A 314 12.02 -10.13 -10.64
N ILE A 315 12.78 -9.59 -9.68
CA ILE A 315 12.20 -8.90 -8.53
C ILE A 315 11.56 -7.58 -8.94
N LYS A 316 12.22 -6.76 -9.78
CA LYS A 316 11.63 -5.51 -10.30
C LYS A 316 10.34 -5.78 -11.07
N GLU A 317 10.30 -6.81 -11.90
CA GLU A 317 9.07 -7.23 -12.60
C GLU A 317 7.98 -7.65 -11.60
N CYS A 318 8.33 -8.42 -10.56
CA CYS A 318 7.37 -8.82 -9.53
C CYS A 318 6.80 -7.62 -8.76
N LEU A 319 7.65 -6.67 -8.35
CA LEU A 319 7.24 -5.45 -7.67
C LEU A 319 6.34 -4.57 -8.57
N PHE A 320 6.65 -4.51 -9.87
CA PHE A 320 5.82 -3.83 -10.86
C PHE A 320 4.45 -4.51 -11.04
N ASP A 321 4.41 -5.84 -11.18
CA ASP A 321 3.19 -6.64 -11.28
C ASP A 321 2.28 -6.48 -10.05
N LEU A 322 2.90 -6.37 -8.87
CA LEU A 322 2.25 -6.11 -7.58
C LEU A 322 1.75 -4.67 -7.42
N ASN A 323 2.09 -3.78 -8.36
CA ASN A 323 1.77 -2.35 -8.32
C ASN A 323 2.33 -1.68 -7.04
N PHE A 324 3.59 -2.01 -6.72
CA PHE A 324 4.34 -1.42 -5.63
C PHE A 324 4.75 0.02 -5.98
N ASN A 325 3.79 0.93 -5.89
CA ASN A 325 3.87 2.31 -6.36
C ASN A 325 4.53 3.26 -5.34
N SER A 326 5.51 2.78 -4.58
CA SER A 326 6.29 3.65 -3.69
C SER A 326 7.18 4.58 -4.51
N THR A 327 7.43 5.79 -3.99
CA THR A 327 8.31 6.76 -4.65
C THR A 327 9.73 6.22 -4.80
N GLN A 328 10.22 5.48 -3.79
CA GLN A 328 11.58 4.91 -3.82
C GLN A 328 11.73 3.81 -4.87
N PHE A 329 10.68 3.03 -5.14
CA PHE A 329 10.70 2.05 -6.22
C PHE A 329 10.61 2.73 -7.58
N PHE A 330 9.78 3.77 -7.71
CA PHE A 330 9.76 4.61 -8.90
C PHE A 330 11.14 5.19 -9.21
N ASP A 331 11.81 5.80 -8.21
CA ASP A 331 13.16 6.34 -8.35
C ASP A 331 14.15 5.26 -8.81
N ASN A 332 14.08 4.06 -8.22
CA ASN A 332 14.93 2.93 -8.63
C ASN A 332 14.74 2.52 -10.10
N LEU A 333 13.51 2.57 -10.61
CA LEU A 333 13.23 2.30 -12.02
C LEU A 333 13.77 3.41 -12.92
N THR A 334 13.53 4.68 -12.57
CA THR A 334 13.95 5.83 -13.39
C THR A 334 15.46 6.00 -13.39
N ASP A 335 16.14 5.75 -12.27
CA ASP A 335 17.61 5.80 -12.19
C ASP A 335 18.24 4.78 -13.14
N GLY A 336 17.67 3.57 -13.22
CA GLY A 336 18.10 2.56 -14.18
C GLY A 336 18.00 3.03 -15.63
N ILE A 337 16.90 3.71 -15.97
CA ILE A 337 16.70 4.29 -17.31
C ILE A 337 17.70 5.43 -17.55
N LEU A 338 17.88 6.34 -16.58
CA LEU A 338 18.81 7.46 -16.69
C LEU A 338 20.25 7.01 -16.91
N ILE A 339 20.68 5.93 -16.25
CA ILE A 339 22.00 5.31 -16.47
C ILE A 339 22.12 4.71 -17.88
N GLU A 340 21.04 4.14 -18.43
CA GLU A 340 21.05 3.66 -19.82
C GLU A 340 21.16 4.85 -20.80
N LEU A 341 20.39 5.91 -20.56
CA LEU A 341 20.40 7.11 -21.39
C LEU A 341 21.71 7.90 -21.30
N SER A 342 22.40 7.89 -20.16
CA SER A 342 23.68 8.60 -19.99
C SER A 342 24.81 8.00 -20.82
N LYS A 343 24.69 6.73 -21.23
CA LYS A 343 25.63 6.06 -22.14
C LYS A 343 25.50 6.52 -23.59
N LEU A 344 24.42 7.24 -23.91
CA LEU A 344 24.16 7.76 -25.25
C LEU A 344 24.52 9.24 -25.33
N GLU A 345 25.16 9.64 -26.42
CA GLU A 345 25.49 11.04 -26.67
C GLU A 345 24.34 11.77 -27.39
N ASN A 346 23.65 11.07 -28.30
CA ASN A 346 22.66 11.68 -29.20
C ASN A 346 21.24 11.64 -28.60
N ASN A 347 20.59 12.80 -28.53
CA ASN A 347 19.20 12.93 -28.08
C ASN A 347 18.20 12.13 -28.94
N ILE A 348 18.45 11.94 -30.23
CA ILE A 348 17.60 11.11 -31.11
C ILE A 348 17.61 9.66 -30.63
N GLN A 349 18.79 9.13 -30.31
CA GLN A 349 18.94 7.75 -29.83
C GLN A 349 18.28 7.58 -28.45
N LYS A 350 18.41 8.59 -27.57
CA LYS A 350 17.73 8.60 -26.27
C LYS A 350 16.22 8.54 -26.42
N ILE A 351 15.66 9.37 -27.32
CA ILE A 351 14.24 9.41 -27.61
C ILE A 351 13.76 8.06 -28.20
N ASP A 352 14.53 7.43 -29.09
CA ASP A 352 14.19 6.11 -29.63
C ASP A 352 14.12 5.03 -28.54
N ILE A 353 15.11 4.98 -27.63
CA ILE A 353 15.07 4.08 -26.47
C ILE A 353 13.86 4.37 -25.59
N LEU A 354 13.58 5.65 -25.29
CA LEU A 354 12.44 6.04 -24.48
C LEU A 354 11.12 5.63 -25.13
N TYR A 355 10.93 5.77 -26.44
CA TYR A 355 9.73 5.27 -27.13
C TYR A 355 9.61 3.75 -27.07
N ARG A 356 10.73 3.01 -27.17
CA ARG A 356 10.74 1.55 -26.99
C ARG A 356 10.32 1.16 -25.57
N LEU A 357 10.85 1.85 -24.55
CA LEU A 357 10.47 1.64 -23.16
C LEU A 357 8.99 1.99 -22.92
N LEU A 358 8.53 3.14 -23.44
CA LEU A 358 7.15 3.58 -23.36
C LEU A 358 6.20 2.54 -23.96
N LYS A 359 6.53 2.00 -25.13
CA LYS A 359 5.78 0.92 -25.76
C LYS A 359 5.74 -0.31 -24.85
N ASN A 360 6.88 -0.73 -24.31
CA ASN A 360 6.96 -1.91 -23.44
C ASN A 360 6.09 -1.74 -22.18
N TYR A 361 6.20 -0.62 -21.47
CA TYR A 361 5.38 -0.36 -20.28
C TYR A 361 3.89 -0.22 -20.59
N ASN A 362 3.52 0.40 -21.71
CA ASN A 362 2.13 0.46 -22.15
C ASN A 362 1.55 -0.94 -22.39
N GLN A 363 2.33 -1.82 -23.03
CA GLN A 363 1.94 -3.18 -23.38
C GLN A 363 1.95 -4.16 -22.20
N LYS A 364 2.67 -3.86 -21.11
CA LYS A 364 2.65 -4.68 -19.89
C LYS A 364 1.23 -4.70 -19.30
N GLN A 365 0.71 -5.91 -19.10
CA GLN A 365 -0.55 -6.09 -18.38
C GLN A 365 -0.28 -6.03 -16.88
N THR A 366 -0.91 -5.09 -16.18
CA THR A 366 -0.85 -5.05 -14.72
C THR A 366 -1.77 -6.13 -14.16
N ARG A 367 -1.20 -7.08 -13.40
CA ARG A 367 -1.97 -8.17 -12.79
C ARG A 367 -2.69 -7.76 -11.51
N ASN A 368 -2.20 -6.73 -10.82
CA ASN A 368 -2.77 -6.22 -9.57
C ASN A 368 -3.26 -4.77 -9.72
N PHE A 369 -4.56 -4.55 -9.52
CA PHE A 369 -5.15 -3.20 -9.53
C PHE A 369 -5.03 -2.49 -8.17
N ILE A 370 -4.68 -3.23 -7.11
CA ILE A 370 -4.48 -2.67 -5.76
C ILE A 370 -3.10 -2.02 -5.73
N LYS A 371 -3.02 -0.79 -5.18
CA LYS A 371 -1.79 0.00 -5.08
C LYS A 371 -1.17 -0.21 -3.70
N TYR A 372 0.15 -0.15 -3.58
CA TYR A 372 0.79 -0.12 -2.25
C TYR A 372 0.41 1.14 -1.46
N ASN A 373 0.43 2.30 -2.12
CA ASN A 373 0.01 3.58 -1.60
C ASN A 373 -1.23 4.06 -2.36
N GLU A 374 -2.37 4.10 -1.68
CA GLU A 374 -3.67 4.51 -2.24
C GLU A 374 -3.64 5.94 -2.80
N ASN A 375 -2.82 6.83 -2.23
CA ASN A 375 -2.79 8.25 -2.57
C ASN A 375 -1.87 8.59 -3.76
N LEU A 376 -1.08 7.63 -4.22
CA LEU A 376 -0.21 7.80 -5.39
C LEU A 376 -0.84 7.17 -6.64
N PRO A 377 -0.51 7.63 -7.86
CA PRO A 377 -0.82 6.92 -9.09
C PRO A 377 -0.22 5.50 -9.07
N SER A 378 -0.72 4.59 -9.90
CA SER A 378 -0.12 3.27 -10.06
C SER A 378 1.32 3.38 -10.55
N ILE A 379 2.16 2.38 -10.28
CA ILE A 379 3.57 2.42 -10.73
C ILE A 379 3.67 2.50 -12.26
N LYS A 380 2.70 1.89 -12.97
CA LYS A 380 2.58 1.97 -14.43
C LYS A 380 2.28 3.39 -14.90
N GLU A 381 1.35 4.09 -14.27
CA GLU A 381 1.05 5.49 -14.60
C GLU A 381 2.24 6.40 -14.30
N GLN A 382 2.91 6.21 -13.16
CA GLN A 382 4.08 6.99 -12.78
C GLN A 382 5.20 6.87 -13.82
N ILE A 383 5.57 5.63 -14.20
CA ILE A 383 6.67 5.42 -15.15
C ILE A 383 6.32 5.88 -16.58
N ILE A 384 5.07 5.68 -17.03
CA ILE A 384 4.60 6.14 -18.35
C ILE A 384 4.66 7.66 -18.41
N SER A 385 4.08 8.34 -17.43
CA SER A 385 4.07 9.81 -17.37
C SER A 385 5.49 10.38 -17.34
N TRP A 386 6.40 9.76 -16.58
CA TRP A 386 7.80 10.19 -16.54
C TRP A 386 8.50 10.01 -17.90
N ILE A 387 8.31 8.88 -18.59
CA ILE A 387 8.91 8.65 -19.91
C ILE A 387 8.37 9.67 -20.94
N GLU A 388 7.07 9.96 -20.92
CA GLU A 388 6.45 10.95 -21.81
C GLU A 388 7.03 12.35 -21.62
N GLU A 389 7.21 12.78 -20.36
CA GLU A 389 7.86 14.05 -20.02
C GLU A 389 9.33 14.10 -20.48
N GLU A 390 10.09 13.00 -20.32
CA GLU A 390 11.48 12.93 -20.76
C GLU A 390 11.59 13.01 -22.30
N ILE A 391 10.67 12.33 -23.03
CA ILE A 391 10.57 12.45 -24.49
C ILE A 391 10.26 13.88 -24.90
N GLU A 392 9.29 14.53 -24.23
CA GLU A 392 8.91 15.91 -24.52
C GLU A 392 10.06 16.88 -24.27
N TYR A 393 10.76 16.74 -23.14
CA TYR A 393 11.92 17.53 -22.78
C TYR A 393 13.04 17.41 -23.81
N LEU A 394 13.46 16.18 -24.16
CA LEU A 394 14.52 15.95 -25.14
C LEU A 394 14.11 16.44 -26.54
N SER A 395 12.84 16.26 -26.93
CA SER A 395 12.31 16.74 -28.20
C SER A 395 12.34 18.27 -28.29
N LYS A 396 11.98 18.98 -27.20
CA LYS A 396 12.08 20.44 -27.12
C LYS A 396 13.52 20.91 -27.15
N LYS A 397 14.42 20.24 -26.41
CA LYS A 397 15.85 20.53 -26.40
C LYS A 397 16.46 20.45 -27.79
N MET A 398 16.15 19.39 -28.54
CA MET A 398 16.58 19.25 -29.94
C MET A 398 16.08 20.39 -30.84
N LYS A 399 14.83 20.83 -30.68
CA LYS A 399 14.29 21.97 -31.46
C LYS A 399 15.02 23.27 -31.11
N LEU A 400 15.36 23.48 -29.85
CA LEU A 400 16.14 24.64 -29.41
C LEU A 400 17.56 24.60 -29.98
N ASP A 401 18.25 23.46 -29.93
CA ASP A 401 19.59 23.29 -30.48
C ASP A 401 19.58 23.53 -32.00
N ALA A 402 18.62 22.96 -32.74
CA ALA A 402 18.45 23.20 -34.18
C ALA A 402 18.15 24.67 -34.51
N ASN A 403 17.38 25.36 -33.66
CA ASN A 403 17.12 26.79 -33.80
C ASN A 403 18.36 27.65 -33.50
N GLN A 404 19.26 27.20 -32.62
CA GLN A 404 20.55 27.88 -32.41
C GLN A 404 21.46 27.74 -33.63
N PHE A 405 21.57 26.54 -34.23
CA PHE A 405 22.36 26.34 -35.46
C PHE A 405 21.82 27.12 -36.66
N THR A 406 20.50 27.26 -36.80
CA THR A 406 19.89 28.08 -37.86
C THR A 406 20.05 29.58 -37.61
N ASN A 407 20.10 30.03 -36.35
CA ASN A 407 20.36 31.44 -36.01
C ASN A 407 21.83 31.84 -36.16
N VAL A 408 22.79 30.91 -35.97
CA VAL A 408 24.22 31.18 -36.25
C VAL A 408 24.47 31.27 -37.77
N ALA A 409 23.84 30.42 -38.58
CA ALA A 409 23.96 30.46 -40.05
C ALA A 409 23.36 31.73 -40.69
N ASN A 410 22.47 32.44 -40.00
CA ASN A 410 21.91 33.72 -40.47
C ASN A 410 22.70 34.95 -40.03
N ASN A 411 23.69 34.80 -39.15
CA ASN A 411 24.52 35.88 -38.60
C ASN A 411 26.00 35.80 -38.99
N GLU A 412 26.40 34.85 -39.83
CA GLU A 412 27.61 35.05 -40.64
C GLU A 412 27.24 36.02 -41.77
N ASP A 413 27.89 37.19 -41.81
CA ASP A 413 27.81 38.10 -42.95
C ASP A 413 28.06 37.29 -44.24
N LYS A 414 26.99 36.89 -44.95
CA LYS A 414 27.11 36.20 -46.24
C LYS A 414 28.13 36.96 -47.07
N ILE A 415 29.25 36.31 -47.39
CA ILE A 415 30.33 36.92 -48.15
C ILE A 415 29.75 37.36 -49.49
N LYS A 416 29.46 38.66 -49.63
CA LYS A 416 28.96 39.23 -50.88
C LYS A 416 30.10 39.43 -51.86
N PHE A 417 29.86 39.09 -53.13
CA PHE A 417 30.78 39.35 -54.22
C PHE A 417 30.93 40.86 -54.43
N LEU A 418 32.16 41.37 -54.31
CA LEU A 418 32.48 42.73 -54.71
C LEU A 418 32.54 42.79 -56.23
N THR A 419 31.67 43.59 -56.84
CA THR A 419 31.68 43.87 -58.29
C THR A 419 32.25 45.26 -58.57
N GLY A 420 33.00 45.37 -59.66
CA GLY A 420 33.47 46.66 -60.20
C GLY A 420 32.36 47.43 -60.96
N LEU A 421 31.14 46.90 -61.01
CA LEU A 421 29.98 47.59 -61.59
C LEU A 421 29.27 48.42 -60.51
N SER A 422 28.80 49.62 -60.89
CA SER A 422 27.83 50.37 -60.07
C SER A 422 26.49 49.62 -59.98
N VAL A 423 25.63 49.99 -59.02
CA VAL A 423 24.32 49.33 -58.84
C VAL A 423 23.47 49.40 -60.11
N ALA A 424 23.53 50.53 -60.84
CA ALA A 424 22.79 50.71 -62.09
C ALA A 424 23.34 49.83 -63.23
N GLN A 425 24.67 49.78 -63.36
CA GLN A 425 25.36 48.92 -64.33
C GLN A 425 25.11 47.44 -64.04
N LEU A 426 25.18 47.02 -62.77
CA LEU A 426 24.91 45.65 -62.35
C LEU A 426 23.46 45.25 -62.67
N SER A 427 22.50 46.12 -62.34
CA SER A 427 21.08 45.89 -62.65
C SER A 427 20.83 45.74 -64.15
N TYR A 428 21.41 46.63 -64.96
CA TYR A 428 21.29 46.58 -66.41
C TYR A 428 22.02 45.37 -67.03
N PHE A 429 23.18 44.99 -66.50
CA PHE A 429 23.91 43.81 -66.96
C PHE A 429 23.09 42.53 -66.75
N PHE A 430 22.48 42.37 -65.56
CA PHE A 430 21.56 41.26 -65.31
C PHE A 430 20.32 41.32 -66.22
N ALA A 431 19.82 42.51 -66.56
CA ALA A 431 18.76 42.65 -67.56
C ALA A 431 19.17 42.08 -68.92
N LEU A 432 20.36 42.42 -69.41
CA LEU A 432 20.89 41.89 -70.67
C LEU A 432 21.09 40.37 -70.62
N LEU A 433 21.58 39.82 -69.50
CA LEU A 433 21.71 38.37 -69.32
C LEU A 433 20.36 37.66 -69.36
N ILE A 434 19.30 38.28 -68.87
CA ILE A 434 17.93 37.74 -68.95
C ILE A 434 17.40 37.84 -70.39
N GLU A 435 17.54 39.00 -71.03
CA GLU A 435 17.07 39.25 -72.40
C GLU A 435 17.76 38.32 -73.42
N THR A 436 19.05 38.07 -73.24
CA THR A 436 19.83 37.14 -74.07
C THR A 436 19.56 35.66 -73.73
N GLY A 437 18.77 35.39 -72.69
CA GLY A 437 18.41 34.04 -72.27
C GLY A 437 19.53 33.28 -71.55
N ILE A 438 20.60 33.97 -71.13
CA ILE A 438 21.65 33.40 -70.26
C ILE A 438 21.08 33.10 -68.87
N ILE A 439 20.27 34.01 -68.32
CA ILE A 439 19.52 33.82 -67.08
C ILE A 439 18.05 33.57 -67.43
N LYS A 440 17.54 32.36 -67.17
CA LYS A 440 16.14 31.98 -67.45
C LYS A 440 15.35 31.84 -66.14
N HIS A 441 15.04 32.95 -65.48
CA HIS A 441 14.22 32.96 -64.25
C HIS A 441 12.90 33.73 -64.47
N LYS A 442 11.77 33.12 -64.11
CA LYS A 442 10.42 33.66 -64.43
C LYS A 442 10.02 34.86 -63.56
N ASN A 443 10.47 34.91 -62.31
CA ASN A 443 10.14 35.98 -61.38
C ASN A 443 11.28 37.00 -61.30
N GLN A 444 11.02 38.24 -61.70
CA GLN A 444 12.00 39.34 -61.65
C GLN A 444 12.30 39.80 -60.21
N ALA A 445 11.33 39.69 -59.29
CA ALA A 445 11.54 40.08 -57.90
C ALA A 445 12.58 39.19 -57.20
N ASP A 446 12.61 37.90 -57.52
CA ASP A 446 13.61 36.97 -57.01
C ASP A 446 15.02 37.32 -57.51
N ILE A 447 15.14 37.81 -58.74
CA ILE A 447 16.41 38.26 -59.30
C ILE A 447 16.89 39.52 -58.58
N PHE A 448 16.00 40.48 -58.31
CA PHE A 448 16.37 41.69 -57.57
C PHE A 448 16.83 41.38 -56.15
N ARG A 449 16.13 40.45 -55.48
CA ARG A 449 16.54 39.93 -54.17
C ARG A 449 17.89 39.22 -54.25
N PHE A 450 18.08 38.36 -55.25
CA PHE A 450 19.35 37.67 -55.46
C PHE A 450 20.53 38.64 -55.63
N ILE A 451 20.37 39.68 -56.46
CA ILE A 451 21.42 40.70 -56.66
C ILE A 451 21.71 41.43 -55.34
N SER A 452 20.66 41.84 -54.61
CA SER A 452 20.78 42.56 -53.32
C SER A 452 21.50 41.73 -52.24
N GLU A 453 21.19 40.44 -52.16
CA GLU A 453 21.72 39.54 -51.13
C GLU A 453 23.15 39.08 -51.42
N ASN A 454 23.53 38.96 -52.70
CA ASN A 454 24.80 38.31 -53.07
C ASN A 454 25.88 39.27 -53.57
N PHE A 455 25.55 40.52 -53.92
CA PHE A 455 26.53 41.48 -54.47
C PHE A 455 26.67 42.74 -53.61
N LYS A 456 27.87 43.31 -53.67
CA LYS A 456 28.20 44.65 -53.19
C LYS A 456 29.04 45.38 -54.24
N THR A 457 28.97 46.70 -54.29
CA THR A 457 29.80 47.53 -55.18
C THR A 457 30.88 48.25 -54.38
N GLU A 458 31.88 48.83 -55.04
CA GLU A 458 32.94 49.61 -54.39
C GLU A 458 32.40 50.71 -53.47
N ASN A 459 31.29 51.35 -53.87
CA ASN A 459 30.68 52.45 -53.15
C ASN A 459 29.42 52.06 -52.34
N THR A 460 28.98 50.80 -52.39
CA THR A 460 27.72 50.38 -51.76
C THR A 460 27.78 48.94 -51.26
N ALA A 461 28.05 48.80 -49.95
CA ALA A 461 28.11 47.50 -49.26
C ALA A 461 26.73 46.82 -49.14
N LYS A 462 25.66 47.61 -48.96
CA LYS A 462 24.28 47.12 -48.86
C LYS A 462 23.43 47.71 -49.97
N ILE A 463 23.22 46.94 -51.03
CA ILE A 463 22.37 47.31 -52.17
C ILE A 463 20.91 47.00 -51.82
N SER A 464 19.99 47.95 -51.94
CA SER A 464 18.56 47.68 -51.72
C SER A 464 17.90 47.08 -52.96
N THR A 465 16.95 46.17 -52.75
CA THR A 465 16.14 45.56 -53.82
C THR A 465 15.39 46.60 -54.65
N ASP A 466 14.88 47.66 -54.01
CA ASP A 466 14.15 48.73 -54.69
C ASP A 466 15.04 49.59 -55.58
N SER A 467 16.30 49.79 -55.20
CA SER A 467 17.29 50.49 -56.03
C SER A 467 17.59 49.70 -57.30
N ILE A 468 17.78 48.38 -57.17
CA ILE A 468 18.00 47.48 -58.32
C ILE A 468 16.78 47.51 -59.24
N LYS A 469 15.57 47.35 -58.69
CA LYS A 469 14.31 47.39 -59.43
C LYS A 469 14.14 48.69 -60.22
N THR A 470 14.40 49.82 -59.57
CA THR A 470 14.27 51.14 -60.22
C THR A 470 15.27 51.28 -61.37
N LYS A 471 16.53 50.91 -61.14
CA LYS A 471 17.59 50.98 -62.17
C LYS A 471 17.45 49.92 -63.26
N TYR A 472 16.72 48.84 -63.01
CA TYR A 472 16.41 47.80 -63.99
C TYR A 472 15.45 48.34 -65.06
N TYR A 473 14.38 49.02 -64.66
CA TYR A 473 13.38 49.55 -65.59
C TYR A 473 13.77 50.93 -66.16
N ASN A 474 14.50 51.75 -65.40
CA ASN A 474 14.88 53.11 -65.79
C ASN A 474 16.38 53.23 -66.04
N VAL A 475 16.84 52.67 -67.16
CA VAL A 475 18.27 52.61 -67.50
C VAL A 475 18.71 53.90 -68.21
N GLU A 476 19.64 54.63 -67.59
CA GLU A 476 20.26 55.83 -68.16
C GLU A 476 21.20 55.52 -69.33
N THR A 477 21.29 56.41 -70.32
CA THR A 477 22.16 56.25 -71.51
C THR A 477 23.63 56.03 -71.14
N THR A 478 24.12 56.74 -70.12
CA THR A 478 25.47 56.59 -69.58
C THR A 478 25.74 55.17 -69.05
N THR A 479 24.75 54.56 -68.40
CA THR A 479 24.82 53.17 -67.91
C THR A 479 24.91 52.17 -69.06
N LYS A 480 24.15 52.41 -70.15
CA LYS A 480 24.19 51.57 -71.35
C LYS A 480 25.55 51.63 -72.05
N ILE A 481 26.14 52.82 -72.17
CA ILE A 481 27.47 53.02 -72.77
C ILE A 481 28.53 52.28 -71.94
N ALA A 482 28.54 52.47 -70.63
CA ALA A 482 29.53 51.84 -69.76
C ALA A 482 29.44 50.29 -69.77
N ILE A 483 28.23 49.72 -69.77
CA ILE A 483 28.06 48.27 -69.92
C ILE A 483 28.46 47.78 -71.32
N ARG A 484 28.18 48.55 -72.37
CA ARG A 484 28.63 48.22 -73.73
C ARG A 484 30.15 48.14 -73.82
N GLU A 485 30.88 49.08 -73.22
CA GLU A 485 32.34 49.05 -73.15
C GLU A 485 32.84 47.80 -72.42
N LYS A 486 32.21 47.42 -71.29
CA LYS A 486 32.54 46.18 -70.57
C LYS A 486 32.25 44.92 -71.38
N ILE A 487 31.18 44.91 -72.17
CA ILE A 487 30.89 43.78 -73.06
C ILE A 487 31.90 43.69 -74.20
N ILE A 488 32.35 44.82 -74.77
CA ILE A 488 33.43 44.85 -75.77
C ILE A 488 34.74 44.35 -75.15
N GLU A 489 35.06 44.75 -73.91
CA GLU A 489 36.21 44.24 -73.17
C GLU A 489 36.12 42.70 -73.00
N LEU A 490 34.96 42.18 -72.58
CA LEU A 490 34.72 40.74 -72.50
C LEU A 490 34.89 40.04 -73.86
N LEU A 491 34.37 40.64 -74.94
CA LEU A 491 34.50 40.10 -76.29
C LEU A 491 35.97 40.06 -76.74
N ASN A 492 36.76 41.08 -76.41
CA ASN A 492 38.19 41.13 -76.70
C ASN A 492 39.00 40.10 -75.88
N LEU A 493 38.49 39.67 -74.72
CA LEU A 493 39.07 38.57 -73.95
C LEU A 493 38.78 37.20 -74.57
N THR A 494 37.70 37.07 -75.34
CA THR A 494 37.36 35.82 -76.05
C THR A 494 38.13 35.65 -77.37
N LYS A 495 39.41 36.06 -77.43
CA LYS A 495 40.23 35.98 -78.64
C LYS A 495 40.12 34.60 -79.29
N PHE A 496 39.66 34.57 -80.54
CA PHE A 496 39.88 33.47 -81.47
C PHE A 496 41.14 33.75 -82.28
#